data_AF-A0A1Y0MEQ8-F1
#
_entry.id   AF-A0A1Y0MEQ8-F1
#
_cell.length_a   1.000
_cell.length_b   1.000
_cell.length_c   1.000
_cell.angle_alpha   90.00
_cell.angle_beta   90.00
_cell.angle_gamma   90.00
#
_symmetry.space_group_name_H-M   'P 1'
#
loop_
_entity.id
_entity.type
_entity.pdbx_description
1 polymer ?
#
loop_
_entity_poly.entity_id
_entity_poly.type
_entity_poly.pdbx_seq_one_letter_code
_entity_poly.pdbx_strand_id
1 'polypeptide(L)'
;MNTIKTQLASILVIALVFSCEQKSSSNISESELINKINAVQQQVMVQGNISEEEEQALLSLCSIISKSDGLGDYSPDNRMVLKDVDIAPVYEGCEELSAEETKACFNTKVATFIKREFNLKLSKDLNLAEQKQVEAFFIIDENGNRTGMKVRDAEVSIQAEILRVLRKMPIMKPANHNGKNVSVLCSLVLKYGNDIEVDVVYIPERPNN
;
A
#
# COMPACT_ATOMS: atom_id res chain seq x y z
N MET A 1 34.15 87.82 14.70
CA MET A 1 35.61 87.58 14.67
C MET A 1 35.81 86.12 14.26
N ASN A 2 36.31 85.94 13.03
CA ASN A 2 36.87 84.75 12.36
C ASN A 2 36.16 83.38 12.45
N THR A 3 35.52 82.91 11.37
CA THR A 3 36.00 81.91 10.35
C THR A 3 36.41 80.56 10.96
N ILE A 4 35.81 79.44 10.53
CA ILE A 4 36.34 78.57 9.47
C ILE A 4 35.19 77.81 8.74
N LYS A 5 35.24 77.83 7.39
CA LYS A 5 34.49 76.97 6.45
C LYS A 5 35.14 75.58 6.38
N THR A 6 34.34 74.51 6.20
CA THR A 6 34.46 73.49 5.11
C THR A 6 33.45 72.34 5.28
N GLN A 7 32.54 72.16 4.31
CA GLN A 7 32.39 70.99 3.41
C GLN A 7 31.77 69.73 4.06
N LEU A 8 30.49 69.42 3.79
CA LEU A 8 30.00 68.51 2.74
C LEU A 8 30.38 67.04 2.95
N ALA A 9 29.40 66.26 3.44
CA ALA A 9 29.24 64.85 3.08
C ALA A 9 27.77 64.45 3.33
N SER A 10 27.04 64.34 2.22
CA SER A 10 25.69 63.81 2.14
C SER A 10 25.66 62.35 2.61
N ILE A 11 24.87 62.04 3.63
CA ILE A 11 24.50 60.66 3.96
C ILE A 11 23.02 60.51 3.61
N LEU A 12 22.79 59.93 2.45
CA LEU A 12 21.48 59.51 1.94
C LEU A 12 20.98 58.35 2.81
N VAL A 13 20.13 58.65 3.79
CA VAL A 13 19.44 57.63 4.60
C VAL A 13 18.34 57.02 3.72
N ILE A 14 18.68 55.92 3.04
CA ILE A 14 17.72 55.10 2.31
C ILE A 14 16.82 54.42 3.35
N ALA A 15 15.61 54.94 3.51
CA ALA A 15 14.53 54.30 4.24
C ALA A 15 14.04 53.07 3.46
N LEU A 16 14.70 51.92 3.68
CA LEU A 16 14.12 50.62 3.34
C LEU A 16 13.12 50.25 4.43
N VAL A 17 11.86 50.59 4.18
CA VAL A 17 10.71 49.87 4.72
C VAL A 17 10.89 48.39 4.40
N PHE A 18 11.45 47.65 5.36
CA PHE A 18 11.30 46.20 5.42
C PHE A 18 9.83 45.89 5.66
N SER A 19 9.05 45.94 4.58
CA SER A 19 7.79 45.21 4.50
C SER A 19 8.17 43.74 4.51
N CYS A 20 8.14 43.14 5.70
CA CYS A 20 8.18 41.70 5.86
C CYS A 20 6.90 41.18 5.17
N GLU A 21 7.01 40.80 3.89
CA GLU A 21 6.09 39.81 3.34
C GLU A 21 6.25 38.56 4.21
N GLN A 22 5.29 38.33 5.10
CA GLN A 22 5.09 37.02 5.70
C GLN A 22 4.73 36.07 4.56
N LYS A 23 5.76 35.53 3.90
CA LYS A 23 5.62 34.36 3.06
C LYS A 23 5.25 33.22 3.98
N SER A 24 3.94 32.94 4.00
CA SER A 24 3.28 31.74 4.46
C SER A 24 4.28 30.62 4.75
N SER A 25 4.53 30.40 6.03
CA SER A 25 5.10 29.16 6.53
C SER A 25 4.11 28.06 6.17
N SER A 26 4.34 27.37 5.06
CA SER A 26 3.69 26.09 4.80
C SER A 26 4.05 25.18 5.96
N ASN A 27 3.05 24.87 6.80
CA ASN A 27 3.19 23.87 7.85
C ASN A 27 3.61 22.55 7.19
N ILE A 28 4.89 22.19 7.27
CA ILE A 28 5.35 20.84 6.98
C ILE A 28 4.82 20.01 8.14
N SER A 29 3.66 19.37 7.96
CA SER A 29 3.23 18.36 8.91
C SER A 29 4.31 17.29 8.93
N GLU A 30 4.88 17.04 10.11
CA GLU A 30 5.79 15.94 10.35
C GLU A 30 5.20 14.65 9.74
N SER A 31 5.98 13.96 8.89
CA SER A 31 5.48 12.77 8.21
C SER A 31 5.13 11.70 9.26
N GLU A 32 3.87 11.26 9.28
CA GLU A 32 3.41 10.22 10.23
C GLU A 32 4.27 8.95 10.14
N LEU A 33 4.65 8.58 8.91
CA LEU A 33 5.53 7.44 8.67
C LEU A 33 6.92 7.66 9.28
N ILE A 34 7.50 8.86 9.15
CA ILE A 34 8.79 9.19 9.76
C ILE A 34 8.70 9.10 11.29
N ASN A 35 7.60 9.56 11.89
CA ASN A 35 7.41 9.47 13.34
C ASN A 35 7.35 8.00 13.83
N LYS A 36 6.71 7.11 13.07
CA LYS A 36 6.71 5.66 13.37
C LYS A 36 8.09 5.03 13.18
N ILE A 37 8.84 5.42 12.14
CA ILE A 37 10.22 4.96 11.92
C ILE A 37 11.12 5.40 13.08
N ASN A 38 11.01 6.65 13.51
CA ASN A 38 11.77 7.17 14.66
C ASN A 38 11.45 6.38 15.93
N ALA A 39 10.19 6.01 16.16
CA ALA A 39 9.80 5.20 17.31
C ALA A 39 10.48 3.81 17.29
N VAL A 40 10.53 3.14 16.12
CA VAL A 40 11.24 1.86 15.96
C VAL A 40 12.73 2.04 16.23
N GLN A 41 13.36 3.09 15.69
CA GLN A 41 14.78 3.38 15.92
C GLN A 41 15.08 3.58 17.41
N GLN A 42 14.26 4.35 18.13
CA GLN A 42 14.44 4.56 19.57
C GLN A 42 14.33 3.24 20.35
N GLN A 43 13.37 2.37 19.99
CA GLN A 43 13.23 1.06 20.63
C GLN A 43 14.48 0.19 20.45
N VAL A 44 15.03 0.13 19.24
CA VAL A 44 16.27 -0.62 18.94
C VAL A 44 17.46 -0.08 19.77
N MET A 45 17.56 1.25 19.91
CA MET A 45 18.60 1.87 20.74
C MET A 45 18.45 1.52 22.23
N VAL A 46 17.21 1.39 22.73
CA VAL A 46 16.92 1.00 24.11
C VAL A 46 17.25 -0.48 24.36
N GLN A 47 16.94 -1.37 23.41
CA GLN A 47 17.24 -2.81 23.52
C GLN A 47 18.75 -3.10 23.44
N GLY A 48 19.47 -2.39 22.57
CA GLY A 48 20.92 -2.56 22.37
C GLY A 48 21.32 -3.83 21.61
N ASN A 49 20.35 -4.70 21.28
CA ASN A 49 20.48 -5.83 20.37
C ASN A 49 19.17 -6.01 19.58
N ILE A 50 19.21 -6.84 18.53
CA ILE A 50 18.07 -7.19 17.69
C ILE A 50 18.05 -8.71 17.62
N SER A 51 16.88 -9.32 17.89
CA SER A 51 16.72 -10.77 17.75
C SER A 51 16.68 -11.20 16.27
N GLU A 52 16.87 -12.50 16.01
CA GLU A 52 16.75 -13.01 14.63
C GLU A 52 15.34 -12.75 14.06
N GLU A 53 14.30 -12.89 14.89
CA GLU A 53 12.91 -12.63 14.52
C GLU A 53 12.66 -11.13 14.21
N GLU A 54 13.21 -10.23 15.03
CA GLU A 54 13.12 -8.78 14.80
C GLU A 54 13.86 -8.37 13.51
N GLU A 55 15.03 -8.96 13.24
CA GLU A 55 15.77 -8.76 12.00
C GLU A 55 14.95 -9.24 10.78
N GLN A 56 14.34 -10.43 10.86
CA GLN A 56 13.48 -10.94 9.79
C GLN A 56 12.24 -10.06 9.57
N ALA A 57 11.65 -9.48 10.63
CA ALA A 57 10.54 -8.55 10.51
C ALA A 57 10.95 -7.26 9.79
N LEU A 58 12.13 -6.71 10.08
CA LEU A 58 12.69 -5.55 9.38
C LEU A 58 12.99 -5.86 7.91
N LEU A 59 13.58 -7.02 7.61
CA LEU A 59 13.82 -7.46 6.22
C LEU A 59 12.50 -7.64 5.46
N SER A 60 11.48 -8.19 6.12
CA SER A 60 10.13 -8.31 5.55
C SER A 60 9.56 -6.93 5.22
N LEU A 61 9.69 -5.95 6.12
CA LEU A 61 9.27 -4.58 5.85
C LEU A 61 10.03 -3.95 4.67
N CYS A 62 11.34 -4.15 4.58
CA CYS A 62 12.15 -3.73 3.43
C CYS A 62 11.61 -4.30 2.10
N SER A 63 11.22 -5.58 2.09
CA SER A 63 10.64 -6.22 0.90
C SER A 63 9.32 -5.57 0.46
N ILE A 64 8.53 -5.06 1.41
CA ILE A 64 7.27 -4.37 1.16
C ILE A 64 7.53 -3.00 0.53
N ILE A 65 8.38 -2.18 1.16
CA ILE A 65 8.63 -0.79 0.74
C ILE A 65 9.53 -0.66 -0.50
N SER A 66 10.25 -1.73 -0.86
CA SER A 66 11.09 -1.74 -2.08
C SER A 66 10.31 -1.67 -3.40
N LYS A 67 8.97 -1.76 -3.33
CA LYS A 67 8.08 -1.76 -4.49
C LYS A 67 7.11 -0.57 -4.42
N SER A 68 6.87 0.05 -5.56
CA SER A 68 5.90 1.14 -5.74
C SER A 68 4.57 0.58 -6.25
N ASP A 69 3.97 -0.34 -5.48
CA ASP A 69 2.74 -1.05 -5.85
C ASP A 69 1.68 -1.02 -4.74
N GLY A 70 1.76 -0.05 -3.83
CA GLY A 70 0.81 0.13 -2.74
C GLY A 70 -0.54 0.68 -3.21
N LEU A 71 -1.59 0.45 -2.42
CA LEU A 71 -2.96 0.92 -2.71
C LEU A 71 -3.13 2.46 -2.73
N GLY A 72 -2.14 3.24 -2.31
CA GLY A 72 -2.25 4.70 -2.13
C GLY A 72 -2.64 5.48 -3.39
N ASP A 73 -2.28 5.00 -4.57
CA ASP A 73 -2.55 5.68 -5.86
C ASP A 73 -3.99 5.45 -6.38
N TYR A 74 -4.72 4.53 -5.74
CA TYR A 74 -6.09 4.22 -6.07
C TYR A 74 -6.98 4.85 -4.99
N SER A 75 -7.73 5.90 -5.34
CA SER A 75 -8.83 6.46 -4.52
C SER A 75 -10.13 5.72 -4.85
N PRO A 76 -11.09 5.54 -3.92
CA PRO A 76 -12.38 4.91 -4.23
C PRO A 76 -13.10 5.50 -5.47
N ASP A 77 -12.82 6.76 -5.80
CA ASP A 77 -13.39 7.45 -6.97
C ASP A 77 -12.76 7.05 -8.31
N ASN A 78 -11.57 6.43 -8.33
CA ASN A 78 -10.83 6.07 -9.56
C ASN A 78 -10.74 4.56 -9.81
N ARG A 79 -11.56 3.77 -9.11
CA ARG A 79 -11.65 2.31 -9.28
C ARG A 79 -13.07 1.81 -9.11
N MET A 80 -13.31 0.59 -9.54
CA MET A 80 -14.51 -0.17 -9.18
C MET A 80 -14.16 -1.25 -8.16
N VAL A 81 -15.18 -1.84 -7.53
CA VAL A 81 -15.01 -3.05 -6.72
C VAL A 81 -15.47 -4.27 -7.52
N LEU A 82 -14.82 -5.42 -7.34
CA LEU A 82 -15.05 -6.62 -8.15
C LEU A 82 -16.52 -7.08 -8.21
N LYS A 83 -17.32 -6.76 -7.19
CA LYS A 83 -18.73 -7.14 -7.19
C LYS A 83 -19.60 -6.33 -8.18
N ASP A 84 -19.15 -5.14 -8.58
CA ASP A 84 -19.95 -4.14 -9.32
C ASP A 84 -19.54 -4.02 -10.79
N VAL A 85 -18.57 -4.81 -11.28
CA VAL A 85 -18.18 -4.85 -12.70
C VAL A 85 -19.09 -5.77 -13.51
N ASP A 86 -19.25 -5.48 -14.80
CA ASP A 86 -20.09 -6.30 -15.70
C ASP A 86 -19.42 -7.62 -16.03
N ILE A 87 -18.10 -7.59 -16.28
CA ILE A 87 -17.27 -8.77 -16.54
C ILE A 87 -16.03 -8.67 -15.64
N ALA A 88 -15.83 -9.70 -14.81
CA ALA A 88 -14.64 -9.83 -13.98
C ALA A 88 -13.36 -9.96 -14.83
N PRO A 89 -12.17 -9.71 -14.25
CA PRO A 89 -10.92 -9.98 -14.94
C PRO A 89 -10.85 -11.43 -15.44
N VAL A 90 -10.46 -11.62 -16.69
CA VAL A 90 -10.41 -12.96 -17.29
C VAL A 90 -9.02 -13.55 -17.05
N TYR A 91 -8.97 -14.47 -16.09
CA TYR A 91 -7.79 -15.29 -15.83
C TYR A 91 -7.57 -16.29 -16.97
N GLU A 92 -6.32 -16.69 -17.20
CA GLU A 92 -5.99 -17.74 -18.18
C GLU A 92 -6.79 -19.04 -17.91
N GLY A 93 -7.50 -19.51 -18.95
CA GLY A 93 -8.37 -20.67 -18.88
C GLY A 93 -9.80 -20.37 -18.40
N CYS A 94 -10.20 -19.09 -18.36
CA CYS A 94 -11.56 -18.64 -18.08
C CYS A 94 -12.19 -17.91 -19.30
N GLU A 95 -11.66 -18.13 -20.50
CA GLU A 95 -12.16 -17.49 -21.73
C GLU A 95 -13.53 -18.04 -22.16
N GLU A 96 -14.30 -17.21 -22.87
CA GLU A 96 -15.58 -17.60 -23.51
C GLU A 96 -16.69 -18.08 -22.54
N LEU A 97 -16.55 -17.77 -21.27
CA LEU A 97 -17.55 -18.03 -20.23
C LEU A 97 -18.59 -16.89 -20.15
N SER A 98 -19.77 -17.17 -19.60
CA SER A 98 -20.69 -16.10 -19.21
C SER A 98 -20.08 -15.19 -18.14
N ALA A 99 -20.65 -14.01 -17.90
CA ALA A 99 -20.14 -13.07 -16.90
C ALA A 99 -20.06 -13.70 -15.49
N GLU A 100 -21.09 -14.46 -15.11
CA GLU A 100 -21.15 -15.15 -13.82
C GLU A 100 -20.10 -16.26 -13.72
N GLU A 101 -20.00 -17.10 -14.75
CA GLU A 101 -19.00 -18.18 -14.81
C GLU A 101 -17.57 -17.63 -14.86
N THR A 102 -17.34 -16.52 -15.57
CA THR A 102 -16.05 -15.82 -15.61
C THR A 102 -15.63 -15.38 -14.21
N LYS A 103 -16.56 -14.77 -13.44
CA LYS A 103 -16.31 -14.35 -12.07
C LYS A 103 -16.03 -15.54 -11.13
N ALA A 104 -16.80 -16.61 -11.24
CA ALA A 104 -16.58 -17.83 -10.47
C ALA A 104 -15.23 -18.50 -10.80
N CYS A 105 -14.88 -18.54 -12.09
CA CYS A 105 -13.61 -19.06 -12.58
C CYS A 105 -12.43 -18.20 -12.08
N PHE A 106 -12.53 -16.86 -12.19
CA PHE A 106 -11.55 -15.93 -11.66
C PHE A 106 -11.31 -16.16 -10.16
N ASN A 107 -12.38 -16.20 -9.36
CA ASN A 107 -12.30 -16.43 -7.91
C ASN A 107 -11.56 -17.74 -7.60
N THR A 108 -11.92 -18.82 -8.31
CA THR A 108 -11.32 -20.15 -8.14
C THR A 108 -9.84 -20.15 -8.53
N LYS A 109 -9.48 -19.55 -9.66
CA LYS A 109 -8.09 -19.49 -10.14
C LYS A 109 -7.20 -18.67 -9.22
N VAL A 110 -7.66 -17.52 -8.75
CA VAL A 110 -6.93 -16.67 -7.79
C VAL A 110 -6.72 -17.41 -6.47
N ALA A 111 -7.77 -17.99 -5.90
CA ALA A 111 -7.66 -18.76 -4.66
C ALA A 111 -6.69 -19.95 -4.80
N THR A 112 -6.80 -20.69 -5.91
CA THR A 112 -5.91 -21.83 -6.21
C THR A 112 -4.46 -21.40 -6.37
N PHE A 113 -4.22 -20.29 -7.07
CA PHE A 113 -2.87 -19.75 -7.27
C PHE A 113 -2.24 -19.37 -5.93
N ILE A 114 -2.97 -18.62 -5.10
CA ILE A 114 -2.47 -18.17 -3.79
C ILE A 114 -2.16 -19.38 -2.91
N LYS A 115 -3.07 -20.35 -2.82
CA LYS A 115 -2.87 -21.58 -2.05
C LYS A 115 -1.63 -22.36 -2.48
N ARG A 116 -1.32 -22.37 -3.79
CA ARG A 116 -0.14 -23.05 -4.33
C ARG A 116 1.17 -22.30 -4.06
N GLU A 117 1.16 -20.97 -4.20
CA GLU A 117 2.36 -20.16 -4.11
C GLU A 117 2.72 -19.72 -2.68
N PHE A 118 1.78 -19.81 -1.74
CA PHE A 118 1.98 -19.42 -0.35
C PHE A 118 2.90 -20.40 0.38
N ASN A 119 3.92 -19.86 1.03
CA ASN A 119 4.87 -20.62 1.84
C ASN A 119 4.27 -20.95 3.22
N LEU A 120 3.56 -22.08 3.30
CA LEU A 120 2.96 -22.60 4.54
C LEU A 120 3.96 -22.85 5.67
N LYS A 121 5.28 -22.84 5.42
CA LYS A 121 6.25 -22.94 6.53
C LYS A 121 6.15 -21.72 7.44
N LEU A 122 5.96 -20.53 6.87
CA LEU A 122 5.83 -19.28 7.62
C LEU A 122 4.65 -19.30 8.58
N SER A 123 3.54 -19.97 8.25
CA SER A 123 2.40 -20.10 9.17
C SER A 123 2.65 -21.13 10.28
N LYS A 124 3.38 -22.21 9.96
CA LYS A 124 3.72 -23.27 10.92
C LYS A 124 4.74 -22.80 11.95
N ASP A 125 5.71 -21.98 11.53
CA ASP A 125 6.74 -21.44 12.41
C ASP A 125 6.16 -20.51 13.49
N LEU A 126 4.97 -19.94 13.24
CA LEU A 126 4.23 -19.12 14.21
C LEU A 126 3.55 -19.93 15.33
N ASN A 127 3.56 -21.27 15.27
CA ASN A 127 2.96 -22.17 16.28
C ASN A 127 1.54 -21.73 16.72
N LEU A 128 0.70 -21.38 15.75
CA LEU A 128 -0.63 -20.84 16.01
C LEU A 128 -1.55 -21.91 16.62
N ALA A 129 -2.18 -21.59 17.75
CA ALA A 129 -3.18 -22.46 18.38
C ALA A 129 -4.46 -22.59 17.53
N GLU A 130 -4.81 -21.54 16.80
CA GLU A 130 -5.99 -21.45 15.94
C GLU A 130 -5.62 -20.80 14.60
N GLN A 131 -6.42 -21.07 13.56
CA GLN A 131 -6.26 -20.37 12.28
C GLN A 131 -6.46 -18.86 12.48
N LYS A 132 -5.54 -18.06 11.94
CA LYS A 132 -5.67 -16.60 11.88
C LYS A 132 -6.28 -16.19 10.54
N GLN A 133 -7.08 -15.13 10.56
CA GLN A 133 -7.66 -14.52 9.37
C GLN A 133 -6.89 -13.23 9.02
N VAL A 134 -6.69 -12.99 7.73
CA VAL A 134 -6.07 -11.77 7.19
C VAL A 134 -6.87 -11.29 5.99
N GLU A 135 -6.97 -9.97 5.86
CA GLU A 135 -7.60 -9.33 4.70
C GLU A 135 -6.53 -8.81 3.75
N ALA A 136 -6.64 -9.17 2.47
CA ALA A 136 -5.77 -8.68 1.43
C ALA A 136 -6.55 -8.00 0.31
N PHE A 137 -5.95 -6.97 -0.25
CA PHE A 137 -6.51 -6.08 -1.25
C PHE A 137 -5.48 -5.93 -2.37
N PHE A 138 -5.93 -5.97 -3.61
CA PHE A 138 -5.10 -5.66 -4.77
C PHE A 138 -5.96 -5.13 -5.91
N ILE A 139 -5.35 -4.32 -6.76
CA ILE A 139 -5.96 -3.78 -7.97
C ILE A 139 -5.52 -4.64 -9.16
N ILE A 140 -6.48 -4.93 -10.04
CA ILE A 140 -6.19 -5.28 -11.43
C ILE A 140 -6.49 -4.02 -12.24
N ASP A 141 -5.46 -3.42 -12.82
CA ASP A 141 -5.60 -2.17 -13.57
C ASP A 141 -6.28 -2.40 -14.93
N GLU A 142 -6.55 -1.31 -15.64
CA GLU A 142 -7.13 -1.30 -17.00
C GLU A 142 -6.29 -2.01 -18.08
N ASN A 143 -5.03 -2.36 -17.76
CA ASN A 143 -4.11 -3.12 -18.61
C ASN A 143 -3.95 -4.58 -18.13
N GLY A 144 -4.60 -4.96 -17.02
CA GLY A 144 -4.51 -6.30 -16.46
C GLY A 144 -3.35 -6.55 -15.51
N ASN A 145 -2.58 -5.51 -15.12
CA ASN A 145 -1.48 -5.63 -14.17
C ASN A 145 -2.00 -5.71 -12.74
N ARG A 146 -1.30 -6.45 -11.86
CA ARG A 146 -1.55 -6.34 -10.41
C ARG A 146 -0.76 -5.19 -9.84
N THR A 147 -1.44 -4.38 -9.05
CA THR A 147 -0.87 -3.25 -8.33
C THR A 147 -1.79 -2.92 -7.16
N GLY A 148 -1.65 -1.75 -6.54
CA GLY A 148 -2.57 -1.27 -5.52
C GLY A 148 -2.76 -2.23 -4.35
N MET A 149 -1.67 -2.83 -3.87
CA MET A 149 -1.72 -3.91 -2.90
C MET A 149 -1.75 -3.38 -1.46
N LYS A 150 -2.50 -4.07 -0.61
CA LYS A 150 -2.55 -3.81 0.84
C LYS A 150 -2.94 -5.08 1.57
N VAL A 151 -2.30 -5.33 2.71
CA VAL A 151 -2.67 -6.42 3.63
C VAL A 151 -2.96 -5.79 4.99
N ARG A 152 -3.96 -6.30 5.70
CA ARG A 152 -4.34 -5.84 7.05
C ARG A 152 -4.46 -7.04 7.97
N ASP A 153 -4.22 -6.82 9.26
CA ASP A 153 -4.48 -7.80 10.32
C ASP A 153 -3.61 -9.06 10.26
N ALA A 154 -2.31 -8.89 10.00
CA ALA A 154 -1.32 -9.97 10.08
C ALA A 154 0.06 -9.49 10.51
N GLU A 155 0.89 -10.43 10.96
CA GLU A 155 2.32 -10.20 11.21
C GLU A 155 3.04 -9.73 9.93
N VAL A 156 4.08 -8.91 10.06
CA VAL A 156 4.80 -8.30 8.92
C VAL A 156 5.33 -9.36 7.95
N SER A 157 5.80 -10.50 8.46
CA SER A 157 6.29 -11.63 7.63
C SER A 157 5.17 -12.24 6.77
N ILE A 158 3.97 -12.41 7.33
CA ILE A 158 2.78 -12.90 6.60
C ILE A 158 2.31 -11.86 5.58
N GLN A 159 2.32 -10.57 5.93
CA GLN A 159 2.00 -9.51 4.97
C GLN A 159 2.97 -9.52 3.78
N ALA A 160 4.27 -9.60 4.05
CA ALA A 160 5.30 -9.67 3.01
C ALA A 160 5.12 -10.89 2.10
N GLU A 161 4.79 -12.05 2.67
CA GLU A 161 4.52 -13.26 1.92
C GLU A 161 3.30 -13.15 1.02
N ILE A 162 2.18 -12.61 1.54
CA ILE A 162 0.97 -12.39 0.74
C ILE A 162 1.27 -11.43 -0.41
N LEU A 163 1.95 -10.32 -0.16
CA LEU A 163 2.35 -9.38 -1.20
C LEU A 163 3.28 -10.03 -2.23
N ARG A 164 4.24 -10.87 -1.80
CA ARG A 164 5.11 -11.64 -2.71
C ARG A 164 4.28 -12.56 -3.61
N VAL A 165 3.28 -13.24 -3.07
CA VAL A 165 2.39 -14.12 -3.84
C VAL A 165 1.54 -13.33 -4.83
N LEU A 166 0.92 -12.22 -4.41
CA LEU A 166 0.10 -11.38 -5.28
C LEU A 166 0.91 -10.81 -6.46
N ARG A 167 2.17 -10.42 -6.22
CA ARG A 167 3.11 -9.95 -7.26
C ARG A 167 3.48 -11.03 -8.28
N LYS A 168 3.38 -12.31 -7.93
CA LYS A 168 3.67 -13.43 -8.85
C LYS A 168 2.50 -13.80 -9.75
N MET A 169 1.30 -13.30 -9.49
CA MET A 169 0.13 -13.63 -10.33
C MET A 169 0.38 -13.23 -11.80
N PRO A 170 -0.09 -14.03 -12.78
CA PRO A 170 0.15 -13.84 -14.22
C PRO A 170 -0.79 -12.80 -14.83
N ILE A 171 -0.30 -11.96 -15.77
CA ILE A 171 -1.08 -10.86 -16.44
C ILE A 171 -2.39 -11.45 -17.00
N MET A 172 -3.50 -10.73 -16.80
CA MET A 172 -4.85 -11.23 -17.13
C MET A 172 -5.63 -10.17 -17.90
N LYS A 173 -6.75 -10.53 -18.53
CA LYS A 173 -7.57 -9.50 -19.19
C LYS A 173 -8.24 -8.64 -18.11
N PRO A 174 -8.25 -7.30 -18.26
CA PRO A 174 -8.84 -6.40 -17.28
C PRO A 174 -10.35 -6.62 -17.14
N ALA A 175 -10.92 -6.14 -16.04
CA ALA A 175 -12.37 -6.10 -15.88
C ALA A 175 -13.00 -5.17 -16.91
N ASN A 176 -14.24 -5.46 -17.31
CA ASN A 176 -15.02 -4.62 -18.20
C ASN A 176 -16.25 -4.08 -17.47
N HIS A 177 -16.53 -2.80 -17.68
CA HIS A 177 -17.78 -2.18 -17.26
C HIS A 177 -18.21 -1.14 -18.30
N ASN A 178 -19.47 -1.20 -18.73
CA ASN A 178 -20.03 -0.38 -19.82
C ASN A 178 -19.18 -0.41 -21.10
N GLY A 179 -18.64 -1.58 -21.44
CA GLY A 179 -17.81 -1.78 -22.64
C GLY A 179 -16.38 -1.22 -22.53
N LYS A 180 -15.96 -0.72 -21.36
CA LYS A 180 -14.62 -0.18 -21.14
C LYS A 180 -13.84 -1.00 -20.12
N ASN A 181 -12.53 -1.09 -20.32
CA ASN A 181 -11.64 -1.64 -19.32
C ASN A 181 -11.58 -0.71 -18.11
N VAL A 182 -11.67 -1.27 -16.90
CA VAL A 182 -11.68 -0.50 -15.65
C VAL A 182 -10.69 -1.09 -14.66
N SER A 183 -10.07 -0.22 -13.85
CA SER A 183 -9.31 -0.66 -12.68
C SER A 183 -10.28 -1.18 -11.62
N VAL A 184 -10.02 -2.39 -11.11
CA VAL A 184 -10.90 -3.06 -10.16
C VAL A 184 -10.15 -3.47 -8.90
N LEU A 185 -10.74 -3.16 -7.75
CA LEU A 185 -10.29 -3.67 -6.46
C LEU A 185 -10.86 -5.06 -6.22
N CYS A 186 -9.95 -5.99 -6.05
CA CYS A 186 -10.19 -7.33 -5.56
C CYS A 186 -9.83 -7.38 -4.07
N SER A 187 -10.69 -8.04 -3.29
CA SER A 187 -10.46 -8.29 -1.88
C SER A 187 -10.54 -9.79 -1.61
N LEU A 188 -9.72 -10.22 -0.65
CA LEU A 188 -9.53 -11.61 -0.28
C LEU A 188 -9.61 -11.72 1.24
N VAL A 189 -10.33 -12.73 1.72
CA VAL A 189 -10.14 -13.25 3.07
C VAL A 189 -9.24 -14.47 2.95
N LEU A 190 -8.13 -14.46 3.67
CA LEU A 190 -7.20 -15.58 3.75
C LEU A 190 -7.16 -16.07 5.19
N LYS A 191 -7.37 -17.37 5.39
CA LYS A 191 -7.17 -18.00 6.71
C LYS A 191 -5.93 -18.87 6.64
N TYR A 192 -5.05 -18.73 7.61
CA TYR A 192 -3.80 -19.46 7.67
C TYR A 192 -3.56 -20.09 9.04
N GLY A 193 -2.98 -21.27 9.02
CA GLY A 193 -2.57 -22.04 10.19
C GLY A 193 -1.80 -23.27 9.73
N ASN A 194 -2.38 -24.46 9.93
CA ASN A 194 -1.84 -25.72 9.41
C ASN A 194 -1.99 -25.85 7.88
N ASP A 195 -3.01 -25.19 7.35
CA ASP A 195 -3.35 -25.07 5.94
C ASP A 195 -3.71 -23.62 5.62
N ILE A 196 -4.13 -23.41 4.36
CA ILE A 196 -4.56 -22.11 3.86
C ILE A 196 -5.90 -22.25 3.13
N GLU A 197 -6.82 -21.38 3.50
CA GLU A 197 -8.10 -21.15 2.84
C GLU A 197 -8.09 -19.73 2.27
N VAL A 198 -8.62 -19.57 1.06
CA VAL A 198 -8.61 -18.28 0.35
C VAL A 198 -9.98 -18.09 -0.29
N ASP A 199 -10.66 -17.03 0.12
CA ASP A 199 -11.97 -16.65 -0.39
C ASP A 199 -11.90 -15.28 -1.05
N VAL A 200 -12.30 -15.19 -2.33
CA VAL A 200 -12.46 -13.90 -3.02
C VAL A 200 -13.83 -13.34 -2.70
N VAL A 201 -13.87 -12.38 -1.79
CA VAL A 201 -15.10 -11.80 -1.24
C VAL A 201 -15.00 -10.29 -1.23
N TYR A 202 -16.15 -9.61 -1.33
CA TYR A 202 -16.19 -8.16 -1.17
C TYR A 202 -15.96 -7.78 0.30
N ILE A 203 -14.92 -6.98 0.55
CA ILE A 203 -14.62 -6.43 1.88
C ILE A 203 -14.72 -4.91 1.78
N PRO A 204 -15.54 -4.25 2.62
CA PRO A 204 -15.57 -2.80 2.65
C PRO A 204 -14.22 -2.26 3.12
N GLU A 205 -13.67 -1.29 2.40
CA GLU A 205 -12.32 -0.79 2.69
C GLU A 205 -12.18 -0.08 4.03
N ARG A 206 -13.28 0.39 4.60
CA ARG A 206 -13.34 0.91 5.96
C ARG A 206 -14.23 -0.03 6.77
N PRO A 207 -13.78 -0.47 7.96
CA PRO A 207 -14.68 -1.16 8.88
C PRO A 207 -15.94 -0.33 9.07
N ASN A 208 -17.10 -0.99 9.11
CA ASN A 208 -18.32 -0.35 9.57
C ASN A 208 -18.12 -0.12 11.07
N ASN A 209 -17.70 1.08 11.46
CA ASN A 209 -17.70 1.49 12.87
C ASN A 209 -19.12 1.50 13.42
#